data_AF-A0A950WW01-F1
#
_entry.id   AF-A0A950WW01-F1
#
_cell.length_a   1.000
_cell.length_b   1.000
_cell.length_c   1.000
_cell.angle_alpha   90.00
_cell.angle_beta   90.00
_cell.angle_gamma   90.00
#
_symmetry.space_group_name_H-M   'P 1'
#
loop_
_entity.id
_entity.type
_entity.pdbx_description
1 polymer ?
#
loop_
_entity_poly.entity_id
_entity_poly.type
_entity_poly.pdbx_seq_one_letter_code
_entity_poly.pdbx_strand_id
1 'polypeptide(L)'
;DMIDTAGTIVAAADVLLSQGASEVWAMATHGVLSDPATDRLKNSQISRVVITDTLPLPTEKQIDKIEVVSVAKLIADAIDAVFEDTSVSELFGGENQG
;
A
#
# COMPACT_ATOMS: atom_id res chain seq x y z
N ASP A 1 -5.18 5.36 0.48
CA ASP A 1 -4.44 5.42 -0.80
C ASP A 1 -2.94 5.64 -0.57
N MET A 2 -2.55 6.44 0.42
CA MET A 2 -1.15 6.74 0.73
C MET A 2 -0.83 6.65 2.23
N ILE A 3 0.40 6.27 2.56
CA ILE A 3 0.98 6.42 3.90
C ILE A 3 2.10 7.46 3.83
N ASP A 4 1.87 8.62 4.43
CA ASP A 4 2.84 9.71 4.53
C ASP A 4 3.63 9.63 5.85
N THR A 5 3.18 10.29 6.91
CA THR A 5 3.87 10.27 8.23
C THR A 5 3.49 9.06 9.11
N ALA A 6 2.62 8.17 8.64
CA ALA A 6 2.07 7.01 9.36
C ALA A 6 1.32 7.27 10.69
N GLY A 7 1.09 8.53 11.09
CA GLY A 7 0.45 8.84 12.38
C GLY A 7 -0.98 8.29 12.49
N THR A 8 -1.82 8.54 11.48
CA THR A 8 -3.22 8.13 11.46
C THR A 8 -3.38 6.61 11.48
N ILE A 9 -2.59 5.89 10.67
CA ILE A 9 -2.76 4.44 10.52
C ILE A 9 -2.28 3.68 11.75
N VAL A 10 -1.25 4.18 12.45
CA VAL A 10 -0.80 3.61 13.72
C VAL A 10 -1.87 3.82 14.81
N ALA A 11 -2.41 5.02 14.93
CA ALA A 11 -3.48 5.29 15.90
C ALA A 11 -4.73 4.43 15.63
N ALA A 12 -5.10 4.26 14.36
CA ALA A 12 -6.21 3.39 13.98
C ALA A 12 -5.93 1.93 14.34
N ALA A 13 -4.71 1.44 14.11
CA ALA A 13 -4.32 0.08 14.48
C ALA A 13 -4.41 -0.16 15.99
N ASP A 14 -3.96 0.79 16.81
CA ASP A 14 -4.07 0.70 18.26
C ASP A 14 -5.54 0.64 18.72
N VAL A 15 -6.42 1.43 18.10
CA VAL A 15 -7.87 1.38 18.37
C VAL A 15 -8.45 0.01 18.02
N LEU A 16 -8.15 -0.52 16.83
CA LEU A 16 -8.66 -1.83 16.39
C LEU A 16 -8.21 -2.95 17.33
N LEU A 17 -6.94 -2.97 17.74
CA LEU A 17 -6.42 -3.96 18.69
C LEU A 17 -7.06 -3.81 20.07
N SER A 18 -7.26 -2.58 20.55
CA SER A 18 -7.96 -2.33 21.82
C SER A 18 -9.41 -2.81 21.81
N GLN A 19 -10.01 -2.92 20.62
CA GLN A 19 -11.36 -3.44 20.41
C GLN A 19 -11.38 -4.96 20.17
N GLY A 20 -10.25 -5.64 20.30
CA GLY A 20 -10.16 -7.10 20.25
C GLY A 20 -9.79 -7.67 18.87
N ALA A 21 -9.31 -6.85 17.93
CA ALA A 21 -8.69 -7.39 16.72
C ALA A 21 -7.48 -8.26 17.10
N SER A 22 -7.38 -9.45 16.52
CA SER A 22 -6.22 -10.34 16.74
C SER A 22 -4.98 -9.88 15.98
N GLU A 23 -5.18 -9.14 14.88
CA GLU A 23 -4.12 -8.67 14.01
C GLU A 23 -4.59 -7.45 13.20
N VAL A 24 -3.69 -6.52 12.89
CA VAL A 24 -3.98 -5.37 12.02
C VAL A 24 -2.91 -5.24 10.95
N TRP A 25 -3.36 -5.14 9.70
CA TRP A 25 -2.52 -4.85 8.54
C TRP A 25 -2.86 -3.47 8.00
N ALA A 26 -1.85 -2.75 7.52
CA ALA A 26 -2.00 -1.49 6.83
C ALA A 26 -1.70 -1.69 5.34
N MET A 27 -2.50 -1.07 4.48
CA MET A 27 -2.30 -1.14 3.03
C MET A 27 -2.45 0.25 2.41
N ALA A 28 -1.58 0.57 1.46
CA ALA A 28 -1.68 1.79 0.67
C ALA A 28 -1.09 1.57 -0.73
N THR A 29 -1.57 2.33 -1.70
CA THR A 29 -0.95 2.38 -3.02
C THR A 29 0.43 3.02 -2.88
N HIS A 30 0.53 4.21 -2.29
CA HIS A 30 1.76 4.99 -2.23
C HIS A 30 2.39 4.98 -0.84
N GLY A 31 3.63 4.51 -0.74
CA GLY A 31 4.44 4.63 0.47
C GLY A 31 5.34 5.87 0.43
N VAL A 32 4.82 7.07 0.74
CA VAL A 32 5.65 8.28 0.82
C VAL A 32 6.60 8.21 2.01
N LEU A 33 6.12 7.70 3.14
CA LEU A 33 6.91 7.40 4.33
C LEU A 33 7.81 8.58 4.75
N SER A 34 7.26 9.81 4.78
CA SER A 34 8.00 10.96 5.30
C SER A 34 8.24 10.80 6.80
N ASP A 35 9.31 11.42 7.30
CA ASP A 35 9.65 11.28 8.70
C ASP A 35 8.49 11.76 9.61
N PRO A 36 8.19 11.03 10.71
CA PRO A 36 8.89 9.87 11.25
C PRO A 36 8.17 8.54 10.94
N ALA A 37 7.68 8.33 9.71
CA ALA A 37 6.82 7.18 9.38
C ALA A 37 7.48 5.83 9.61
N THR A 38 8.71 5.63 9.14
CA THR A 38 9.45 4.37 9.29
C THR A 38 9.57 3.98 10.76
N ASP A 39 9.95 4.94 11.62
CA ASP A 39 10.06 4.72 13.06
C ASP A 39 8.72 4.40 13.72
N ARG A 40 7.66 5.11 13.32
CA ARG A 40 6.30 4.83 13.81
C ARG A 40 5.85 3.43 13.43
N LEU A 41 6.00 3.04 12.18
CA LEU A 41 5.59 1.72 11.70
C LEU A 41 6.39 0.60 12.39
N LYS A 42 7.72 0.78 12.50
CA LYS A 42 8.61 -0.14 13.20
C LYS A 42 8.15 -0.39 14.64
N ASN A 43 7.83 0.67 15.37
CA ASN A 43 7.44 0.60 16.79
C ASN A 43 5.94 0.36 17.03
N SER A 44 5.11 0.40 15.98
CA SER A 44 3.65 0.16 16.10
C SER A 44 3.29 -1.30 16.35
N GLN A 45 2.02 -1.55 16.65
CA GLN A 45 1.45 -2.90 16.72
C GLN A 45 0.92 -3.43 15.37
N ILE A 46 1.12 -2.69 14.27
CA ILE A 46 0.79 -3.17 12.92
C ILE A 46 1.70 -4.36 12.59
N SER A 47 1.09 -5.46 12.14
CA SER A 47 1.80 -6.69 11.80
C SER A 47 2.47 -6.62 10.43
N ARG A 48 1.77 -6.07 9.44
CA ARG A 48 2.27 -5.88 8.07
C ARG A 48 1.80 -4.56 7.46
N VAL A 49 2.67 -3.98 6.65
CA VAL A 49 2.42 -2.78 5.87
C VAL A 49 2.64 -3.14 4.40
N VAL A 50 1.58 -3.22 3.62
CA VAL A 50 1.66 -3.51 2.19
C VAL A 50 1.59 -2.20 1.42
N ILE A 51 2.61 -1.92 0.61
CA ILE A 51 2.66 -0.79 -0.31
C ILE A 51 2.95 -1.27 -1.73
N THR A 52 2.72 -0.42 -2.73
CA THR A 52 3.15 -0.72 -4.10
C THR A 52 4.51 -0.12 -4.42
N ASP A 53 5.15 -0.60 -5.48
CA ASP A 53 6.37 -0.02 -6.06
C ASP A 53 6.13 1.26 -6.90
N THR A 54 4.99 1.95 -6.70
CA THR A 54 4.69 3.25 -7.33
C THR A 54 5.64 4.37 -6.91
N LEU A 55 6.33 4.22 -5.77
CA LEU A 55 7.43 5.06 -5.33
C LEU A 55 8.63 4.17 -4.95
N PRO A 56 9.87 4.61 -5.17
CA PRO A 56 11.04 3.87 -4.71
C PRO A 56 11.05 3.79 -3.18
N LEU A 57 11.44 2.63 -2.64
CA LEU A 57 11.63 2.42 -1.21
C LEU A 57 13.13 2.40 -0.88
N PRO A 58 13.70 3.52 -0.38
CA PRO A 58 15.12 3.60 0.00
C PRO A 58 15.47 2.56 1.06
N THR A 59 16.70 2.06 1.03
CA THR A 59 17.18 1.00 1.94
C THR A 59 16.99 1.37 3.42
N GLU A 60 17.18 2.63 3.80
CA GLU A 60 17.00 3.12 5.16
C GLU A 60 15.55 3.11 5.65
N LYS A 61 14.57 3.03 4.74
CA LYS A 61 13.14 2.90 5.04
C LYS A 61 12.63 1.47 4.97
N GLN A 62 13.48 0.52 4.55
CA GLN A 62 13.12 -0.89 4.51
C GLN A 62 13.13 -1.45 5.93
N ILE A 63 11.96 -1.86 6.40
CA ILE A 63 11.76 -2.53 7.69
C ILE A 63 11.06 -3.86 7.45
N ASP A 64 11.24 -4.82 8.36
CA ASP A 64 10.70 -6.19 8.23
C ASP A 64 9.18 -6.26 8.06
N LYS A 65 8.47 -5.19 8.45
CA LYS A 65 7.01 -5.09 8.34
C LYS A 65 6.52 -4.66 6.96
N ILE A 66 7.39 -4.10 6.11
CA ILE A 66 6.99 -3.57 4.80
C ILE A 66 7.10 -4.67 3.75
N GLU A 67 5.98 -4.92 3.06
CA GLU A 67 5.89 -5.74 1.87
C GLU A 67 5.58 -4.85 0.67
N VAL A 68 6.31 -5.03 -0.43
CA VAL A 68 6.13 -4.25 -1.66
C VAL A 68 5.51 -5.13 -2.75
N VAL A 69 4.36 -4.72 -3.26
CA VAL A 69 3.65 -5.38 -4.35
C VAL A 69 3.85 -4.61 -5.64
N SER A 70 4.29 -5.28 -6.70
CA SER A 70 4.56 -4.60 -7.97
C SER A 70 3.28 -4.22 -8.72
N VAL A 71 3.20 -2.99 -9.22
CA VAL A 71 2.19 -2.54 -10.18
C VAL A 71 2.66 -2.65 -11.63
N ALA A 72 3.87 -3.14 -11.88
CA ALA A 72 4.47 -3.20 -13.22
C ALA A 72 3.59 -3.96 -14.22
N LYS A 73 2.99 -5.09 -13.81
CA LYS A 73 2.08 -5.85 -14.67
C LYS A 73 0.85 -5.03 -15.06
N LEU A 74 0.20 -4.38 -14.10
CA LEU A 74 -0.98 -3.55 -14.36
C LEU A 74 -0.66 -2.42 -15.33
N ILE A 75 0.50 -1.78 -15.17
CA ILE A 75 0.95 -0.72 -16.08
C ILE A 75 1.26 -1.28 -17.47
N ALA A 76 1.94 -2.43 -17.57
CA ALA A 76 2.24 -3.08 -18.84
C ALA A 76 0.97 -3.44 -19.60
N ASP A 77 0.01 -4.09 -18.93
CA ASP A 77 -1.25 -4.47 -19.55
C ASP A 77 -2.06 -3.22 -20.01
N ALA A 78 -1.99 -2.11 -19.25
CA ALA A 78 -2.62 -0.84 -19.63
C ALA A 78 -1.97 -0.19 -20.86
N ILE A 79 -0.65 -0.30 -20.98
CA ILE A 79 0.08 0.15 -22.17
C ILE A 79 -0.36 -0.69 -23.37
N ASP A 80 -0.35 -2.01 -23.25
CA ASP A 80 -0.75 -2.93 -24.33
C ASP A 80 -2.17 -2.64 -24.80
N ALA A 81 -3.12 -2.44 -23.87
CA ALA A 81 -4.50 -2.12 -24.23
C ALA A 81 -4.64 -0.82 -25.04
N VAL A 82 -3.87 0.23 -24.70
CA VAL A 82 -3.84 1.49 -25.45
C VAL A 82 -3.24 1.31 -26.85
N PHE A 83 -2.22 0.46 -26.99
CA PHE A 83 -1.59 0.19 -28.29
C PHE A 83 -2.42 -0.72 -29.20
N GLU A 84 -3.19 -1.64 -28.62
CA GLU A 84 -4.03 -2.59 -29.34
C GLU A 84 -5.47 -2.08 -29.58
N ASP A 85 -5.80 -0.87 -29.12
CA ASP A 85 -7.15 -0.26 -29.15
C ASP A 85 -8.20 -1.16 -28.47
N THR A 86 -7.77 -1.90 -27.45
CA THR A 86 -8.61 -2.77 -26.61
C THR A 86 -9.00 -2.06 -25.31
N SER A 87 -10.04 -2.56 -24.63
CA SER A 87 -10.60 -1.83 -23.49
C SER A 87 -9.78 -2.01 -22.21
N VAL A 88 -9.27 -0.89 -21.69
CA VAL A 88 -8.65 -0.80 -20.35
C VAL A 88 -9.60 -1.24 -19.24
N SER A 89 -10.92 -1.17 -19.44
CA SER A 89 -11.91 -1.62 -18.44
C SER A 89 -11.82 -3.11 -18.12
N GLU A 90 -11.30 -3.92 -19.05
CA GLU A 90 -11.11 -5.37 -18.85
C GLU A 90 -9.96 -5.65 -17.87
N LEU A 91 -8.99 -4.73 -17.76
CA LEU A 91 -7.85 -4.84 -16.83
C LEU A 91 -8.25 -4.74 -15.36
N PHE A 92 -9.38 -4.10 -15.07
CA PHE A 92 -9.95 -3.96 -13.73
C PHE A 92 -11.06 -4.99 -13.46
N GLY A 93 -11.18 -6.04 -14.30
CA GLY A 93 -12.08 -7.17 -14.05
C GLY A 93 -13.55 -6.91 -14.33
N GLY A 94 -13.91 -5.92 -15.15
CA GLY A 94 -15.31 -5.70 -15.55
C GLY A 94 -16.26 -5.25 -14.42
N GLU A 95 -15.76 -5.00 -13.21
CA GLU A 95 -16.55 -4.46 -12.10
C GLU A 95 -16.61 -2.94 -12.20
N ASN A 96 -17.33 -2.45 -13.23
CA ASN A 96 -17.92 -1.13 -13.17
C ASN A 96 -18.99 -1.13 -12.06
N GLN A 97 -18.65 -0.47 -10.95
CA GLN A 97 -19.43 0.61 -10.33
C GLN A 97 -20.96 0.51 -10.52
N GLY A 98 -21.63 0.00 -9.48
CA GLY A 98 -23.04 0.30 -9.23
C GLY A 98 -23.20 1.63 -8.51
#